data_AF-A0A268BMM2-F1
#
_entry.id   AF-A0A268BMM2-F1
#
_cell.length_a   1.000
_cell.length_b   1.000
_cell.length_c   1.000
_cell.angle_alpha   90.00
_cell.angle_beta   90.00
_cell.angle_gamma   90.00
#
_symmetry.space_group_name_H-M   'P 1'
#
loop_
_entity.id
_entity.type
_entity.pdbx_description
1 polymer ?
#
loop_
_entity_poly.entity_id
_entity_poly.type
_entity_poly.pdbx_seq_one_letter_code
_entity_poly.pdbx_strand_id
1 'polypeptide(L)'
;MVIPKLRKVSPSLNKELIKLKWIKAGAVIIALCLGLVVANPAASFAADKAVADVLTDKQKQEIAALQKQALEQEKQIIEKYVEFGVFSEEKADQIVKHLDQRFEQLEQDGFIPKPHRHGHPAHPDK
;
A
#
# COMPACT_ATOMS: atom_id res chain seq x y z
N MET A 1 -58.06 -31.24 16.78
CA MET A 1 -56.80 -32.00 16.62
C MET A 1 -56.54 -32.02 15.12
N VAL A 2 -55.58 -31.28 14.54
CA VAL A 2 -54.14 -31.55 14.49
C VAL A 2 -53.41 -30.25 14.08
N ILE A 3 -52.38 -29.85 14.82
CA ILE A 3 -51.44 -28.78 14.42
C ILE A 3 -50.35 -29.43 13.53
N PRO A 4 -50.04 -28.91 12.33
CA PRO A 4 -48.97 -29.48 11.52
C PRO A 4 -47.61 -29.12 12.11
N LYS A 5 -46.80 -30.14 12.41
CA LYS A 5 -45.43 -30.01 12.92
C LYS A 5 -44.58 -29.16 11.97
N LEU A 6 -44.04 -28.06 12.49
CA LEU A 6 -42.95 -27.31 11.84
C LEU A 6 -41.75 -28.24 11.64
N ARG A 7 -41.41 -28.48 10.37
CA ARG A 7 -40.23 -29.22 9.93
C ARG A 7 -38.99 -28.42 10.33
N LYS A 8 -38.32 -28.80 11.42
CA LYS A 8 -37.04 -28.21 11.84
C LYS A 8 -36.00 -28.43 10.73
N VAL A 9 -35.55 -27.33 10.13
CA VAL A 9 -34.48 -27.34 9.13
C VAL A 9 -33.15 -27.62 9.83
N SER A 10 -32.43 -28.65 9.37
CA SER A 10 -31.12 -29.04 9.92
C SER A 10 -30.07 -27.94 9.68
N PRO A 11 -29.22 -27.63 10.68
CA PRO A 11 -28.18 -26.59 10.59
C PRO A 11 -27.07 -26.88 9.56
N SER A 12 -26.95 -28.12 9.06
CA SER A 12 -25.98 -28.46 8.02
C SER A 12 -26.38 -27.93 6.64
N LEU A 13 -27.67 -27.77 6.35
CA LEU A 13 -28.16 -27.32 5.05
C LEU A 13 -27.96 -25.81 4.83
N ASN A 14 -27.93 -25.03 5.91
CA ASN A 14 -27.79 -23.58 5.83
C ASN A 14 -26.38 -23.16 5.42
N LYS A 15 -25.35 -23.94 5.76
CA LYS A 15 -23.95 -23.62 5.44
C LYS A 15 -23.66 -23.73 3.94
N GLU A 16 -24.22 -24.73 3.26
CA GLU A 16 -24.07 -24.92 1.81
C GLU A 16 -24.89 -23.89 1.00
N LEU A 17 -26.09 -23.55 1.49
CA LEU A 17 -26.91 -22.47 0.93
C LEU A 17 -26.26 -21.09 1.07
N ILE A 18 -25.55 -20.84 2.17
CA ILE A 18 -24.77 -19.61 2.37
C ILE A 18 -23.59 -19.59 1.40
N LYS A 19 -22.77 -20.65 1.31
CA LYS A 19 -21.65 -20.75 0.35
C LYS A 19 -22.10 -20.48 -1.11
N LEU A 20 -23.23 -21.06 -1.52
CA LEU A 20 -23.77 -20.88 -2.88
C LEU A 20 -24.28 -19.46 -3.15
N LYS A 21 -24.82 -18.76 -2.14
CA LYS A 21 -25.25 -17.36 -2.24
C LYS A 21 -24.07 -16.40 -2.40
N TRP A 22 -22.97 -16.62 -1.67
CA TRP A 22 -21.76 -15.80 -1.79
C TRP A 22 -21.02 -16.01 -3.13
N ILE A 23 -21.02 -17.24 -3.68
CA ILE A 23 -20.44 -17.53 -5.00
C ILE A 23 -21.18 -16.78 -6.13
N LYS A 24 -22.51 -16.75 -6.11
CA LYS A 24 -23.30 -16.04 -7.13
C LYS A 24 -23.24 -14.51 -6.98
N ALA A 25 -23.14 -14.00 -5.74
CA ALA A 25 -22.98 -12.56 -5.49
C ALA A 25 -21.59 -12.05 -5.95
N GLY A 26 -20.53 -12.85 -5.80
CA GLY A 26 -19.18 -12.50 -6.27
C GLY A 26 -19.06 -12.41 -7.79
N ALA A 27 -19.72 -13.30 -8.54
CA ALA A 27 -19.65 -13.31 -10.00
C ALA A 27 -20.34 -12.11 -10.67
N VAL A 28 -21.38 -11.54 -10.05
CA VAL A 28 -22.13 -10.38 -10.59
C VAL A 28 -21.37 -9.06 -10.40
N ILE A 29 -20.59 -8.93 -9.33
CA ILE A 29 -19.81 -7.70 -9.04
C ILE A 29 -18.57 -7.61 -9.94
N ILE A 30 -17.92 -8.74 -10.27
CA ILE A 30 -16.71 -8.77 -11.12
C ILE A 30 -17.03 -8.38 -12.58
N ALA A 31 -18.22 -8.74 -13.09
CA ALA A 31 -18.62 -8.40 -14.45
C ALA A 31 -18.98 -6.91 -14.65
N LEU A 32 -19.31 -6.17 -13.57
CA LEU A 32 -19.70 -4.75 -13.65
C LEU A 32 -18.49 -3.81 -13.59
N CYS A 33 -17.33 -4.26 -13.09
CA CYS A 33 -16.12 -3.43 -12.96
C CYS A 33 -15.24 -3.39 -14.23
N LEU A 34 -15.52 -4.20 -15.25
CA LEU A 34 -14.66 -4.31 -16.45
C LEU A 34 -15.11 -3.49 -17.66
N GLY A 35 -16.26 -2.80 -17.58
CA GLY A 35 -16.85 -2.10 -18.73
C GLY A 35 -17.00 -0.61 -18.49
N LEU A 36 -15.91 0.17 -18.52
CA LEU A 36 -15.81 1.56 -19.02
C LEU A 36 -14.53 2.24 -18.52
N VAL A 37 -13.41 1.98 -19.21
CA VAL A 37 -12.29 2.94 -19.26
C VAL A 37 -12.03 3.24 -20.73
N VAL A 38 -12.67 4.30 -21.22
CA VAL A 38 -12.30 4.91 -22.51
C VAL A 38 -11.05 5.73 -22.24
N ALA A 39 -9.91 5.27 -22.75
CA ALA A 39 -8.64 5.94 -22.66
C ALA A 39 -8.68 7.28 -23.41
N ASN A 40 -8.55 8.40 -22.68
CA ASN A 40 -8.22 9.70 -23.25
C ASN A 40 -6.73 9.98 -23.02
N PRO A 41 -5.84 9.83 -24.02
CA PRO A 41 -4.40 9.97 -23.85
C PRO A 41 -3.92 11.42 -23.61
N ALA A 42 -4.81 12.41 -23.60
CA ALA A 42 -4.46 13.83 -23.44
C ALA A 42 -4.44 14.35 -21.99
N ALA A 43 -4.76 13.53 -20.98
CA ALA A 43 -4.92 13.97 -19.59
C ALA A 43 -3.71 13.70 -18.66
N SER A 44 -2.61 13.11 -19.15
CA SER A 44 -1.63 12.44 -18.28
C SER A 44 -0.46 13.26 -17.72
N PHE A 45 -0.47 14.60 -17.73
CA PHE A 45 0.69 15.39 -17.21
C PHE A 45 0.35 16.54 -16.26
N ALA A 46 -0.91 16.68 -15.84
CA ALA A 46 -1.33 17.72 -14.88
C ALA A 46 -1.75 17.16 -13.50
N ALA A 47 -1.78 15.84 -13.33
CA ALA A 47 -2.29 15.18 -12.12
C ALA A 47 -1.31 15.23 -10.93
N ASP A 48 0.01 15.29 -11.16
CA ASP A 48 1.02 15.07 -10.10
C ASP A 48 1.00 16.13 -8.99
N LYS A 49 0.58 17.36 -9.29
CA LYS A 49 0.58 18.46 -8.30
C LYS A 49 -0.67 18.50 -7.43
N ALA A 50 -1.80 18.01 -7.92
CA ALA A 50 -3.08 18.11 -7.22
C ALA A 50 -3.28 16.99 -6.20
N VAL A 51 -2.61 15.84 -6.33
CA VAL A 51 -2.87 14.64 -5.50
C VAL A 51 -2.21 14.72 -4.12
N ALA A 52 -1.12 15.50 -3.97
CA ALA A 52 -0.39 15.65 -2.71
C ALA A 52 -1.26 16.23 -1.57
N ASP A 53 -2.12 17.22 -1.86
CA ASP A 53 -3.02 17.85 -0.87
C ASP A 53 -4.31 17.03 -0.61
N VAL A 54 -4.45 15.82 -1.17
CA VAL A 54 -5.75 15.12 -1.31
C VAL A 54 -5.83 13.80 -0.51
N LEU A 55 -4.75 13.37 0.16
CA LEU A 55 -4.78 12.12 0.92
C LEU A 55 -5.57 12.23 2.23
N THR A 56 -6.53 11.32 2.41
CA THR A 56 -7.28 11.13 3.66
C THR A 56 -6.40 10.54 4.75
N ASP A 57 -6.80 10.69 6.02
CA ASP A 57 -6.06 10.14 7.15
C ASP A 57 -5.91 8.61 7.07
N LYS A 58 -6.93 7.91 6.56
CA LYS A 58 -6.86 6.46 6.36
C LYS A 58 -5.80 6.09 5.32
N GLN A 59 -5.73 6.81 4.20
CA GLN A 59 -4.71 6.57 3.17
C GLN A 59 -3.31 6.86 3.71
N LYS A 60 -3.13 7.93 4.51
CA LYS A 60 -1.86 8.22 5.17
C LYS A 60 -1.44 7.11 6.13
N GLN A 61 -2.38 6.55 6.91
CA GLN A 61 -2.11 5.42 7.80
C GLN A 61 -1.71 4.15 7.03
N GLU A 62 -2.37 3.86 5.91
CA GLU A 62 -2.01 2.74 5.04
C GLU A 62 -0.57 2.91 4.50
N ILE A 63 -0.21 4.10 4.04
CA ILE A 63 1.15 4.40 3.58
C ILE A 63 2.15 4.33 4.72
N ALA A 64 1.84 4.87 5.90
CA ALA A 64 2.71 4.84 7.07
C ALA A 64 3.07 3.40 7.47
N ALA A 65 2.08 2.49 7.45
CA ALA A 65 2.30 1.08 7.73
C ALA A 65 3.25 0.44 6.72
N LEU A 66 3.08 0.73 5.42
CA LEU A 66 3.97 0.25 4.36
C LEU A 66 5.40 0.80 4.50
N GLN A 67 5.55 2.09 4.77
CA GLN A 67 6.85 2.72 4.97
C GLN A 67 7.57 2.15 6.19
N LYS A 68 6.84 1.86 7.28
CA LYS A 68 7.42 1.22 8.46
C LYS A 68 7.89 -0.21 8.17
N GLN A 69 7.12 -0.97 7.41
CA GLN A 69 7.52 -2.30 6.97
C GLN A 69 8.77 -2.25 6.08
N ALA A 70 8.83 -1.29 5.15
CA ALA A 70 9.98 -1.08 4.28
C ALA A 70 11.23 -0.71 5.08
N LEU A 71 11.10 0.19 6.07
CA LEU A 71 12.20 0.57 6.96
C LEU A 71 12.79 -0.64 7.69
N GLU A 72 11.93 -1.50 8.24
CA GLU A 72 12.37 -2.72 8.93
C GLU A 72 13.09 -3.68 7.99
N GLN A 73 12.56 -3.87 6.76
CA GLN A 73 13.20 -4.69 5.75
C GLN A 73 14.56 -4.12 5.31
N GLU A 74 14.67 -2.80 5.13
CA GLU A 74 15.94 -2.14 4.82
C GLU A 74 16.97 -2.37 5.94
N LYS A 75 16.58 -2.26 7.22
CA LYS A 75 17.48 -2.54 8.36
C LYS A 75 17.96 -3.99 8.36
N GLN A 76 17.07 -4.96 8.10
CA GLN A 76 17.44 -6.38 7.99
C GLN A 76 18.41 -6.64 6.83
N ILE A 77 18.23 -5.96 5.70
CA ILE A 77 19.17 -6.05 4.57
C ILE A 77 20.54 -5.53 4.98
N ILE A 78 20.62 -4.42 5.70
CA ILE A 78 21.88 -3.86 6.21
C ILE A 78 22.56 -4.84 7.18
N GLU A 79 21.81 -5.46 8.09
CA GLU A 79 22.33 -6.50 8.99
C GLU A 79 22.92 -7.68 8.20
N LYS A 80 22.24 -8.13 7.14
CA LYS A 80 22.80 -9.17 6.25
C LYS A 80 24.08 -8.75 5.55
N TYR A 81 24.22 -7.49 5.18
CA TYR A 81 25.47 -6.99 4.64
C TYR A 81 26.60 -6.95 5.68
N VAL A 82 26.30 -6.77 6.97
CA VAL A 82 27.28 -6.92 8.04
C VAL A 82 27.67 -8.40 8.21
N GLU A 83 26.69 -9.30 8.24
CA GLU A 83 26.93 -10.75 8.34
C GLU A 83 27.82 -11.27 7.20
N PHE A 84 27.63 -10.75 5.97
CA PHE A 84 28.42 -11.13 4.80
C PHE A 84 29.76 -10.38 4.70
N GLY A 85 30.08 -9.49 5.65
CA GLY A 85 31.31 -8.72 5.67
C GLY A 85 31.41 -7.62 4.61
N VAL A 86 30.28 -7.22 4.00
CA VAL A 86 30.22 -6.12 3.02
C VAL A 86 30.27 -4.76 3.74
N PHE A 87 29.62 -4.65 4.91
CA PHE A 87 29.68 -3.47 5.76
C PHE A 87 30.33 -3.79 7.11
N SER A 88 31.05 -2.81 7.66
CA SER A 88 31.41 -2.83 9.08
C SER A 88 30.19 -2.46 9.94
N GLU A 89 30.20 -2.86 11.21
CA GLU A 89 29.14 -2.50 12.18
C GLU A 89 28.94 -0.99 12.25
N GLU A 90 30.03 -0.22 12.35
CA GLU A 90 29.97 1.25 12.39
C GLU A 90 29.31 1.83 11.13
N LYS A 91 29.60 1.26 9.95
CA LYS A 91 28.99 1.72 8.70
C LYS A 91 27.51 1.39 8.65
N ALA A 92 27.12 0.21 9.13
CA ALA A 92 25.72 -0.19 9.24
C ALA A 92 24.94 0.75 10.18
N ASP A 93 25.49 1.08 11.34
CA ASP A 93 24.86 2.01 12.29
C ASP A 93 24.61 3.39 11.68
N GLN A 94 25.58 3.91 10.92
CA GLN A 94 25.42 5.17 10.20
C GLN A 94 24.29 5.08 9.17
N ILE A 95 24.21 3.98 8.42
CA ILE A 95 23.14 3.78 7.42
C ILE A 95 21.79 3.71 8.13
N VAL A 96 21.65 2.88 9.16
CA VAL A 96 20.41 2.74 9.96
C VAL A 96 19.96 4.09 10.50
N LYS A 97 20.86 4.91 11.03
CA LYS A 97 20.55 6.26 11.49
C LYS A 97 19.99 7.15 10.37
N HIS A 98 20.55 7.07 9.16
CA HIS A 98 20.02 7.81 8.02
C HIS A 98 18.66 7.29 7.56
N LEU A 99 18.41 5.98 7.65
CA LEU A 99 17.10 5.40 7.37
C LEU A 99 16.03 5.93 8.33
N ASP A 100 16.35 5.99 9.62
CA ASP A 100 15.46 6.53 10.65
C ASP A 100 15.16 8.02 10.41
N GLN A 101 16.20 8.83 10.14
CA GLN A 101 16.03 10.24 9.78
C GLN A 101 15.15 10.44 8.54
N ARG A 102 15.30 9.58 7.52
CA ARG A 102 14.47 9.62 6.32
C ARG A 102 13.00 9.33 6.66
N PHE A 103 12.76 8.34 7.51
CA PHE A 103 11.41 7.99 7.94
C PHE A 103 10.75 9.13 8.73
N GLU A 104 11.48 9.77 9.66
CA GLU A 104 10.98 10.94 10.40
C GLU A 104 10.61 12.09 9.47
N GLN A 105 11.41 12.35 8.42
CA GLN A 105 11.09 13.38 7.42
C GLN A 105 9.81 13.04 6.65
N LEU A 106 9.63 11.78 6.24
CA LEU A 106 8.41 11.32 5.58
C LEU A 106 7.20 11.48 6.49
N GLU A 107 7.32 11.18 7.78
CA GLU A 107 6.23 11.35 8.76
C GLU A 107 5.84 12.83 8.92
N GLN A 108 6.84 13.73 9.04
CA GLN A 108 6.62 15.17 9.12
C GLN A 108 5.95 15.74 7.86
N ASP A 109 6.28 15.20 6.69
CA ASP A 109 5.67 15.58 5.41
C ASP A 109 4.31 14.89 5.16
N GLY A 110 3.79 14.10 6.11
CA GLY A 110 2.53 13.38 5.97
C GLY A 110 2.56 12.28 4.92
N PHE A 111 3.73 11.70 4.68
CA PHE A 111 4.03 10.67 3.68
C PHE A 111 3.77 11.10 2.23
N ILE A 112 3.89 12.40 1.95
CA ILE A 112 3.72 12.98 0.62
C ILE A 112 5.09 13.06 -0.09
N PRO A 113 5.25 12.45 -1.28
CA PRO A 113 6.49 12.57 -2.04
C PRO A 113 6.78 14.01 -2.45
N LYS A 114 7.97 14.52 -2.11
CA LYS A 114 8.44 15.82 -2.57
C LYS A 114 8.94 15.72 -4.02
N PRO A 115 8.57 16.65 -4.92
CA PRO A 115 9.08 16.65 -6.28
C PRO A 115 10.59 16.85 -6.30
N HIS A 116 11.31 15.96 -6.99
CA HIS A 116 12.74 16.11 -7.20
C HIS A 116 13.01 17.29 -8.15
N ARG A 117 13.78 18.28 -7.67
CA ARG A 117 14.29 19.34 -8.55
C ARG A 117 15.49 18.79 -9.31
N HIS A 118 15.28 18.39 -10.57
CA HIS A 118 16.37 18.09 -11.49
C HIS A 118 17.03 19.40 -11.94
N GLY A 119 17.85 19.99 -11.07
CA GLY A 119 18.77 21.06 -11.43
C GLY A 119 20.17 20.49 -11.52
N HIS A 120 20.74 20.37 -12.71
CA HIS A 120 22.20 20.26 -12.81
C HIS A 120 22.79 21.54 -12.22
N PRO A 121 23.71 21.47 -11.24
CA PRO A 121 24.51 22.64 -10.91
C PRO A 121 25.26 23.02 -12.20
N ALA A 122 25.07 24.25 -12.68
CA ALA A 122 25.84 24.77 -13.79
C ALA A 122 27.31 24.60 -13.43
N HIS A 123 28.03 23.75 -14.18
CA HIS A 123 29.46 23.62 -14.02
C HIS A 123 30.05 24.98 -14.43
N PRO A 124 30.81 25.68 -13.57
CA PRO A 124 31.51 26.87 -14.02
C PRO A 124 32.55 26.43 -15.06
N ASP A 125 32.46 26.96 -16.27
CA ASP A 125 33.48 26.81 -17.31
C ASP A 125 34.80 27.38 -16.76
N LYS A 126 35.84 26.54 -16.72
CA LYS A 126 37.24 26.95 -16.52
C LYS A 126 38.13 26.16 -17.44
#